data_AF-A0A2R4ME56-F1
#
_entry.id   AF-A0A2R4ME56-F1
#
_cell.length_a   1.000
_cell.length_b   1.000
_cell.length_c   1.000
_cell.angle_alpha   90.00
_cell.angle_beta   90.00
_cell.angle_gamma   90.00
#
_symmetry.space_group_name_H-M   'P 1'
#
loop_
_entity.id
_entity.type
_entity.pdbx_description
1 polymer ?
#
loop_
_entity_poly.entity_id
_entity_poly.type
_entity_poly.pdbx_seq_one_letter_code
_entity_poly.pdbx_strand_id
1 'polypeptide(L)'
;MTKITIDTNTKQWTATSVRKALAQAFKVLNATTGPVGHKRLKSAMPEYQYSAADIAEQQHMELAARRRGETTMAKRRAAMIKPNSHEISRSDLILFGRNGRKPWLKLVAAYPDHQRELIAAVLGAAKGHSARMVARRMGVAESTFRLHINFAAATIAKQLNRAGIERW
;
A
#
# COMPACT_ATOMS: atom_id res chain seq x y z
N MET A 1 35.57 -23.78 23.19
CA MET A 1 35.50 -22.35 22.79
C MET A 1 34.53 -22.22 21.62
N THR A 2 33.26 -22.00 21.92
CA THR A 2 32.20 -21.90 20.91
C THR A 2 32.15 -20.47 20.40
N LYS A 3 32.46 -20.25 19.12
CA LYS A 3 32.30 -18.94 18.48
C LYS A 3 30.83 -18.53 18.57
N ILE A 4 30.55 -17.51 19.37
CA ILE A 4 29.28 -16.79 19.33
C ILE A 4 29.34 -15.96 18.05
N THR A 5 28.70 -16.47 16.99
CA THR A 5 28.48 -15.70 15.77
C THR A 5 27.55 -14.55 16.16
N ILE A 6 28.08 -13.33 16.14
CA ILE A 6 27.30 -12.12 16.35
C ILE A 6 26.39 -12.01 15.13
N ASP A 7 25.13 -12.42 15.27
CA ASP A 7 24.10 -12.23 14.25
C ASP A 7 24.06 -10.74 13.89
N THR A 8 24.49 -10.44 12.67
CA THR A 8 24.51 -9.12 12.07
C THR A 8 23.08 -8.65 11.80
N ASN A 9 22.36 -8.26 12.87
CA ASN A 9 21.18 -7.39 12.89
C ASN A 9 20.38 -7.33 11.57
N THR A 10 19.92 -8.49 11.08
CA THR A 10 19.04 -8.55 9.92
C THR A 10 17.69 -8.06 10.40
N LYS A 11 17.41 -6.78 10.13
CA LYS A 11 16.15 -6.11 10.50
C LYS A 11 14.98 -6.93 9.94
N GLN A 12 14.36 -7.78 10.76
CA GLN A 12 13.25 -8.62 10.30
C GLN A 12 12.06 -7.76 9.84
N TRP A 13 11.24 -8.30 8.93
CA TRP A 13 9.96 -7.69 8.59
C TRP A 13 9.04 -7.75 9.81
N THR A 14 8.41 -6.61 10.12
CA THR A 14 7.35 -6.49 11.13
C THR A 14 6.06 -6.03 10.45
N ALA A 15 4.91 -6.20 11.11
CA ALA A 15 3.63 -5.71 10.59
C ALA A 15 3.67 -4.21 10.24
N THR A 16 4.37 -3.42 11.05
CA THR A 16 4.53 -1.98 10.79
C THR A 16 5.43 -1.70 9.59
N SER A 17 6.55 -2.40 9.42
CA SER A 17 7.41 -2.19 8.25
C SER A 17 6.74 -2.66 6.95
N VAL A 18 5.98 -3.75 7.00
CA VAL A 18 5.17 -4.23 5.86
C VAL A 18 4.12 -3.20 5.44
N ARG A 19 3.35 -2.64 6.38
CA ARG A 19 2.35 -1.61 6.06
C ARG A 19 2.98 -0.36 5.45
N LYS A 20 4.14 0.08 5.98
CA LYS A 20 4.88 1.21 5.43
C LYS A 20 5.40 0.93 4.02
N ALA A 21 5.95 -0.25 3.79
CA ALA A 21 6.44 -0.67 2.47
C ALA A 21 5.30 -0.77 1.44
N LEU A 22 4.16 -1.35 1.81
CA LEU A 22 2.96 -1.39 0.96
C LEU A 22 2.45 0.02 0.64
N ALA A 23 2.31 0.89 1.64
CA ALA A 23 1.87 2.26 1.43
C ALA A 23 2.83 3.04 0.52
N GLN A 24 4.15 2.87 0.70
CA GLN A 24 5.16 3.48 -0.17
C GLN A 24 5.08 2.92 -1.60
N ALA A 25 4.88 1.62 -1.77
CA ALA A 25 4.72 1.02 -3.09
C ALA A 25 3.50 1.60 -3.82
N PHE A 26 2.36 1.73 -3.15
CA PHE A 26 1.19 2.40 -3.74
C PHE A 26 1.43 3.88 -4.03
N LYS A 27 2.22 4.58 -3.19
CA LYS A 27 2.60 5.98 -3.43
C LYS A 27 3.46 6.12 -4.69
N VAL A 28 4.45 5.23 -4.85
CA VAL A 28 5.32 5.14 -6.04
C VAL A 28 4.50 4.81 -7.26
N LEU A 29 3.62 3.81 -7.19
CA LEU A 29 2.70 3.45 -8.26
C LEU A 29 1.86 4.65 -8.70
N ASN A 30 1.19 5.34 -7.77
CA ASN A 30 0.38 6.51 -8.10
C ASN A 30 1.19 7.64 -8.78
N ALA A 31 2.46 7.81 -8.38
CA ALA A 31 3.36 8.78 -8.98
C ALA A 31 3.84 8.37 -10.39
N THR A 32 4.03 7.07 -10.65
CA THR A 32 4.55 6.57 -11.93
C THR A 32 3.46 6.25 -12.95
N THR A 33 2.27 5.83 -12.52
CA THR A 33 1.21 5.40 -13.44
C THR A 33 0.38 6.54 -14.00
N GLY A 34 0.34 7.73 -13.38
CA GLY A 34 -0.44 8.88 -13.89
C GLY A 34 -1.92 8.57 -14.22
N PRO A 35 -2.68 9.52 -14.77
CA PRO A 35 -4.08 9.28 -15.20
C PRO A 35 -4.21 8.27 -16.36
N VAL A 36 -3.14 8.11 -17.15
CA VAL A 36 -3.09 7.34 -18.42
C VAL A 36 -1.90 6.36 -18.44
N GLY A 37 -1.69 5.62 -17.37
CA GLY A 37 -0.66 4.58 -17.30
C GLY A 37 -0.94 3.36 -18.18
N HIS A 38 0.13 2.64 -18.52
CA HIS A 38 0.13 1.49 -19.43
C HIS A 38 -0.97 0.47 -19.07
N LYS A 39 -1.89 0.19 -20.01
CA LYS A 39 -3.13 -0.60 -19.81
C LYS A 39 -2.94 -1.92 -19.05
N ARG A 40 -1.80 -2.60 -19.25
CA ARG A 40 -1.41 -3.85 -18.57
C ARG A 40 -1.29 -3.74 -17.03
N LEU A 41 -0.93 -2.56 -16.52
CA LEU A 41 -0.82 -2.32 -15.08
C LEU A 41 -2.19 -2.09 -14.43
N LYS A 42 -3.15 -1.50 -15.17
CA LYS A 42 -4.54 -1.36 -14.72
C LYS A 42 -5.25 -2.73 -14.65
N SER A 43 -4.98 -3.64 -15.59
CA SER A 43 -5.61 -4.97 -15.65
C SER A 43 -5.09 -5.98 -14.62
N ALA A 44 -3.88 -5.79 -14.09
CA ALA A 44 -3.31 -6.66 -13.04
C ALA A 44 -3.73 -6.25 -11.61
N MET A 45 -4.44 -5.13 -11.48
CA MET A 45 -4.92 -4.62 -10.20
C MET A 45 -6.10 -5.48 -9.72
N PRO A 46 -6.20 -5.82 -8.42
CA PRO A 46 -7.44 -6.36 -7.88
C PRO A 46 -8.56 -5.35 -8.18
N GLU A 47 -9.60 -5.78 -8.89
CA GLU A 47 -10.74 -4.92 -9.20
C GLU A 47 -11.39 -4.46 -7.90
N TYR A 48 -11.12 -3.21 -7.52
CA TYR A 48 -11.92 -2.51 -6.55
C TYR A 48 -13.17 -2.04 -7.30
N GLN A 49 -14.32 -2.61 -6.97
CA GLN A 49 -15.59 -1.99 -7.33
C GLN A 49 -15.64 -0.65 -6.60
N TYR A 50 -15.35 0.42 -7.33
CA TYR A 50 -15.62 1.77 -6.83
C TYR A 50 -17.11 1.84 -6.55
N SER A 51 -17.47 2.11 -5.30
CA SER A 51 -18.87 2.38 -4.99
C SER A 51 -19.26 3.72 -5.63
N ALA A 52 -20.54 3.90 -5.94
CA ALA A 52 -21.05 5.18 -6.45
C ALA A 52 -20.72 6.35 -5.50
N ALA A 53 -20.59 6.07 -4.20
CA ALA A 53 -20.19 7.03 -3.19
C ALA A 53 -18.72 7.49 -3.35
N ASP A 54 -17.81 6.58 -3.71
CA ASP A 54 -16.39 6.91 -3.94
C ASP A 54 -16.22 7.83 -5.16
N ILE A 55 -17.02 7.61 -6.21
CA ILE A 55 -17.00 8.42 -7.44
C ILE A 55 -17.56 9.82 -7.14
N ALA A 56 -18.67 9.91 -6.39
CA ALA A 56 -19.30 11.17 -6.02
C ALA A 56 -18.40 12.02 -5.11
N GLU A 57 -17.70 11.42 -4.14
CA GLU A 57 -16.77 12.12 -3.26
C GLU A 57 -15.56 12.66 -4.05
N GLN A 58 -15.09 11.90 -5.05
CA GLN A 58 -13.99 12.32 -5.93
C GLN A 58 -14.38 13.54 -6.78
N GLN A 59 -15.60 13.55 -7.33
CA GLN A 59 -16.15 14.69 -8.07
C GLN A 59 -16.34 15.91 -7.16
N HIS A 60 -16.84 15.72 -5.94
CA HIS A 60 -17.02 16.82 -4.99
C HIS A 60 -15.69 17.43 -4.54
N MET A 61 -14.66 16.62 -4.30
CA MET A 61 -13.32 17.10 -3.98
C MET A 61 -12.69 17.85 -5.16
N GLU A 62 -12.90 17.39 -6.40
CA GLU A 62 -12.41 18.07 -7.60
C GLU A 62 -13.09 19.43 -7.83
N LEU A 63 -14.40 19.50 -7.60
CA LEU A 63 -15.18 20.74 -7.65
C LEU A 63 -14.77 21.72 -6.54
N ALA A 64 -14.54 21.24 -5.32
CA ALA A 64 -14.08 22.06 -4.20
C ALA A 64 -12.67 22.62 -4.45
N ALA A 65 -11.76 21.83 -5.02
CA ALA A 65 -10.41 22.26 -5.39
C ALA A 65 -10.43 23.30 -6.53
N ARG A 66 -11.32 23.14 -7.52
CA ARG A 66 -11.53 24.14 -8.58
C ARG A 66 -12.03 25.48 -8.02
N ARG A 67 -12.97 25.45 -7.07
CA ARG A 67 -13.53 26.67 -6.44
C ARG A 67 -12.51 27.46 -5.61
N ARG A 68 -11.46 26.81 -5.08
CA ARG A 68 -10.40 27.46 -4.29
C ARG A 68 -9.21 27.95 -5.12
N GLY A 69 -9.23 27.80 -6.45
CA GLY A 69 -8.06 28.11 -7.29
C GLY A 69 -6.85 27.18 -7.04
N GLU A 70 -7.04 26.06 -6.35
CA GLU A 70 -6.00 25.10 -5.94
C GLU A 70 -5.59 24.13 -7.08
N THR A 71 -5.69 24.57 -8.33
CA THR A 71 -5.48 23.70 -9.50
C THR A 71 -4.01 23.29 -9.69
N THR A 72 -3.05 23.99 -9.07
CA THR A 72 -1.62 23.81 -9.35
C THR A 72 -0.83 23.11 -8.25
N MET A 73 -1.16 23.28 -6.95
CA MET A 73 -0.32 22.78 -5.85
C MET A 73 -0.51 21.29 -5.55
N ALA A 74 -1.72 20.75 -5.65
CA ALA A 74 -1.96 19.31 -5.49
C ALA A 74 -1.37 18.50 -6.67
N LYS A 75 -1.51 19.02 -7.90
CA LYS A 75 -0.83 18.47 -9.09
C LYS A 75 0.70 18.59 -8.99
N ARG A 76 1.23 19.69 -8.42
CA ARG A 76 2.68 19.83 -8.14
C ARG A 76 3.18 18.91 -7.03
N ARG A 77 2.38 18.62 -5.99
CA ARG A 77 2.72 17.59 -4.97
C ARG A 77 2.75 16.19 -5.58
N ALA A 78 1.83 15.88 -6.49
CA ALA A 78 1.88 14.64 -7.28
C ALA A 78 3.11 14.61 -8.21
N ALA A 79 3.53 15.75 -8.77
CA ALA A 79 4.73 15.89 -9.61
C ALA A 79 6.06 15.97 -8.80
N MET A 80 6.02 16.10 -7.47
CA MET A 80 7.21 16.20 -6.62
C MET A 80 7.82 14.84 -6.26
N ILE A 81 7.04 13.76 -6.35
CA ILE A 81 7.56 12.42 -6.13
C ILE A 81 8.05 11.95 -7.49
N LYS A 82 9.37 11.98 -7.69
CA LYS A 82 10.05 11.33 -8.80
C LYS A 82 10.72 10.07 -8.24
N PRO A 83 10.02 8.92 -8.20
CA PRO A 83 10.62 7.71 -7.66
C PRO A 83 11.87 7.36 -8.46
N ASN A 84 12.93 6.96 -7.76
CA ASN A 84 14.11 6.43 -8.42
C ASN A 84 13.87 5.00 -8.94
N SER A 85 14.75 4.49 -9.80
CA SER A 85 14.62 3.16 -10.39
C SER A 85 14.54 2.03 -9.35
N HIS A 86 15.21 2.18 -8.21
CA HIS A 86 15.15 1.23 -7.10
C HIS A 86 13.78 1.22 -6.43
N GLU A 87 13.16 2.37 -6.20
CA GLU A 87 11.82 2.50 -5.63
C GLU A 87 10.76 1.90 -6.53
N ILE A 88 10.87 2.11 -7.85
CA ILE A 88 9.98 1.50 -8.85
C ILE A 88 10.13 -0.02 -8.81
N SER A 89 11.37 -0.51 -8.88
CA SER A 89 11.65 -1.96 -8.85
C SER A 89 11.15 -2.63 -7.56
N ARG A 90 11.27 -1.95 -6.41
CA ARG A 90 10.74 -2.43 -5.12
C ARG A 90 9.21 -2.42 -5.12
N SER A 91 8.60 -1.37 -5.64
CA SER A 91 7.14 -1.27 -5.79
C SER A 91 6.60 -2.42 -6.63
N ASP A 92 7.23 -2.70 -7.77
CA ASP A 92 6.82 -3.80 -8.66
C ASP A 92 6.94 -5.16 -7.97
N LEU A 93 8.05 -5.40 -7.26
CA LEU A 93 8.22 -6.62 -6.48
C LEU A 93 7.13 -6.79 -5.41
N ILE A 94 6.75 -5.71 -4.71
CA ILE A 94 5.72 -5.75 -3.66
C ILE A 94 4.33 -5.99 -4.25
N LEU A 95 3.95 -5.22 -5.29
CA LEU A 95 2.58 -5.14 -5.79
C LEU A 95 2.25 -6.21 -6.83
N PHE A 96 3.21 -6.60 -7.66
CA PHE A 96 3.00 -7.55 -8.76
C PHE A 96 3.78 -8.84 -8.58
N GLY A 97 4.77 -8.84 -7.68
CA GLY A 97 5.70 -9.97 -7.57
C GLY A 97 6.69 -9.98 -8.74
N ARG A 98 7.81 -10.66 -8.55
CA ARG A 98 8.87 -10.80 -9.56
C ARG A 98 9.70 -12.04 -9.28
N ASN A 99 10.25 -12.68 -10.32
CA ASN A 99 11.13 -13.85 -10.21
C ASN A 99 10.51 -14.99 -9.37
N GLY A 100 9.27 -15.37 -9.66
CA GLY A 100 8.55 -16.44 -8.94
C GLY A 100 8.02 -16.06 -7.56
N ARG A 101 8.28 -14.83 -7.07
CA ARG A 101 7.72 -14.33 -5.82
C ARG A 101 6.32 -13.79 -6.05
N LYS A 102 5.37 -14.16 -5.18
CA LYS A 102 3.99 -13.68 -5.23
C LYS A 102 3.90 -12.21 -4.79
N PRO A 103 2.93 -11.44 -5.31
CA PRO A 103 2.53 -10.17 -4.72
C PRO A 103 2.28 -10.28 -3.22
N TRP A 104 2.68 -9.28 -2.44
CA TRP A 104 2.59 -9.35 -0.98
C TRP A 104 1.14 -9.47 -0.50
N LEU A 105 0.22 -8.76 -1.16
CA LEU A 105 -1.20 -8.86 -0.83
C LEU A 105 -1.75 -10.26 -1.13
N LYS A 106 -1.20 -11.02 -2.06
CA LYS A 106 -1.61 -12.41 -2.34
C LYS A 106 -1.15 -13.40 -1.26
N LEU A 107 -0.19 -13.03 -0.41
CA LEU A 107 0.27 -13.86 0.71
C LEU A 107 -0.79 -13.99 1.82
N VAL A 108 -1.77 -13.07 1.87
CA VAL A 108 -2.88 -13.09 2.84
C VAL A 108 -4.22 -13.42 2.16
N ALA A 109 -4.21 -14.01 0.97
CA ALA A 109 -5.42 -14.32 0.21
C ALA A 109 -6.39 -15.30 0.92
N ALA A 110 -5.90 -16.08 1.88
CA ALA A 110 -6.74 -16.96 2.71
C ALA A 110 -7.67 -16.19 3.69
N TYR A 111 -7.41 -14.89 3.91
CA TYR A 111 -8.17 -14.05 4.83
C TYR A 111 -8.73 -12.82 4.07
N PRO A 112 -9.80 -12.97 3.29
CA PRO A 112 -10.28 -11.93 2.37
C PRO A 112 -10.68 -10.62 3.07
N ASP A 113 -11.31 -10.68 4.24
CA ASP A 113 -11.69 -9.46 5.00
C ASP A 113 -10.47 -8.68 5.48
N HIS A 114 -9.49 -9.40 6.03
CA HIS A 114 -8.24 -8.84 6.52
C HIS A 114 -7.41 -8.25 5.37
N GLN A 115 -7.42 -8.92 4.22
CA GLN A 115 -6.79 -8.45 3.00
C GLN A 115 -7.46 -7.16 2.51
N ARG A 116 -8.80 -7.12 2.43
CA ARG A 116 -9.56 -5.94 2.01
C ARG A 116 -9.27 -4.73 2.89
N GLU A 117 -9.30 -4.90 4.20
CA GLU A 117 -9.02 -3.83 5.16
C GLU A 117 -7.55 -3.38 5.11
N LEU A 118 -6.60 -4.31 4.93
CA LEU A 118 -5.20 -3.96 4.72
C LEU A 118 -5.03 -3.12 3.45
N ILE A 119 -5.68 -3.49 2.34
CA ILE A 119 -5.64 -2.74 1.09
C ILE A 119 -6.18 -1.32 1.30
N ALA A 120 -7.34 -1.18 1.92
CA ALA A 120 -7.93 0.12 2.22
C ALA A 120 -7.00 0.97 3.10
N ALA A 121 -6.38 0.36 4.12
CA ALA A 121 -5.44 1.05 5.01
C ALA A 121 -4.19 1.56 4.27
N VAL A 122 -3.57 0.74 3.41
CA VAL A 122 -2.33 1.12 2.71
C VAL A 122 -2.60 2.13 1.60
N LEU A 123 -3.73 2.04 0.90
CA LEU A 123 -4.18 3.05 -0.07
C LEU A 123 -4.51 4.37 0.63
N GLY A 124 -5.20 4.31 1.76
CA GLY A 124 -5.47 5.47 2.59
C GLY A 124 -4.17 6.15 3.05
N ALA A 125 -3.22 5.36 3.56
CA ALA A 125 -1.92 5.86 4.00
C ALA A 125 -1.09 6.45 2.84
N ALA A 126 -1.13 5.86 1.64
CA ALA A 126 -0.47 6.40 0.45
C ALA A 126 -1.02 7.79 0.06
N LYS A 127 -2.29 8.06 0.36
CA LYS A 127 -2.97 9.36 0.16
C LYS A 127 -2.88 10.29 1.38
N GLY A 128 -2.25 9.86 2.48
CA GLY A 128 -2.13 10.65 3.72
C GLY A 128 -3.33 10.57 4.67
N HIS A 129 -4.26 9.63 4.47
CA HIS A 129 -5.39 9.39 5.37
C HIS A 129 -4.98 8.55 6.59
N SER A 130 -5.58 8.84 7.75
CA SER A 130 -5.38 8.06 8.97
C SER A 130 -6.20 6.77 8.96
N ALA A 131 -5.74 5.74 9.67
CA ALA A 131 -6.47 4.48 9.82
C ALA A 131 -7.88 4.68 10.41
N ARG A 132 -8.04 5.64 11.33
CA ARG A 132 -9.34 6.03 11.88
C ARG A 132 -10.31 6.52 10.80
N MET A 133 -9.82 7.37 9.89
CA MET A 133 -10.63 7.89 8.79
C MET A 133 -11.06 6.78 7.83
N VAL A 134 -10.14 5.86 7.51
CA VAL A 134 -10.43 4.71 6.64
C VAL A 134 -11.44 3.77 7.30
N ALA A 135 -11.27 3.43 8.59
CA ALA A 135 -12.20 2.58 9.34
C ALA A 135 -13.62 3.14 9.32
N ARG A 136 -13.77 4.46 9.56
CA ARG A 136 -15.06 5.16 9.49
C ARG A 136 -15.69 5.04 8.09
N ARG A 137 -14.91 5.25 7.03
CA ARG A 137 -15.40 5.11 5.64
C ARG A 137 -15.85 3.70 5.31
N MET A 138 -15.18 2.69 5.87
CA MET A 138 -15.56 1.29 5.69
C MET A 138 -16.73 0.84 6.57
N GLY A 139 -17.22 1.69 7.49
CA GLY A 139 -18.26 1.31 8.44
C GLY A 139 -17.79 0.28 9.48
N VAL A 140 -16.49 0.18 9.75
CA VAL A 140 -15.90 -0.79 10.68
C VAL A 140 -15.40 -0.06 11.94
N ALA A 141 -15.56 -0.71 13.10
CA ALA A 141 -15.00 -0.21 14.35
C ALA A 141 -13.46 -0.07 14.25
N GLU A 142 -12.91 1.04 14.76
CA GLU A 142 -11.47 1.33 14.64
C GLU A 142 -10.59 0.24 15.28
N SER A 143 -11.04 -0.35 16.39
CA SER A 143 -10.36 -1.46 17.07
C SER A 143 -10.28 -2.70 16.17
N THR A 144 -11.41 -3.14 15.61
CA THR A 144 -11.50 -4.28 14.68
C THR A 144 -10.63 -4.04 13.46
N PHE A 145 -10.74 -2.85 12.85
CA PHE A 145 -9.94 -2.48 11.69
C PHE A 145 -8.44 -2.56 11.97
N ARG A 146 -7.99 -2.04 13.12
CA ARG A 146 -6.58 -2.13 13.54
C ARG A 146 -6.13 -3.58 13.75
N LEU A 147 -6.96 -4.44 14.31
CA LEU A 147 -6.65 -5.86 14.49
C LEU A 147 -6.47 -6.56 13.15
N HIS A 148 -7.41 -6.36 12.22
CA HIS A 148 -7.38 -6.99 10.91
C HIS A 148 -6.15 -6.57 10.09
N ILE A 149 -5.86 -5.26 10.02
CA ILE A 149 -4.68 -4.77 9.27
C ILE A 149 -3.36 -5.25 9.89
N ASN A 150 -3.30 -5.35 11.23
CA ASN A 150 -2.09 -5.81 11.92
C ASN A 150 -1.89 -7.31 11.73
N PHE A 151 -2.96 -8.10 11.81
CA PHE A 151 -2.91 -9.54 11.55
C PHE A 151 -2.50 -9.83 10.10
N ALA A 152 -3.09 -9.13 9.13
CA ALA A 152 -2.74 -9.28 7.72
C ALA A 152 -1.26 -8.96 7.46
N ALA A 153 -0.80 -7.81 7.98
CA ALA A 153 0.58 -7.39 7.80
C ALA A 153 1.58 -8.28 8.56
N ALA A 154 1.22 -8.79 9.75
CA ALA A 154 2.03 -9.75 10.48
C ALA A 154 2.14 -11.09 9.74
N THR A 155 1.06 -11.54 9.11
CA THR A 155 1.05 -12.76 8.28
C THR A 155 1.98 -12.62 7.08
N ILE A 156 1.92 -11.49 6.38
CA ILE A 156 2.87 -11.16 5.30
C ILE A 156 4.30 -11.16 5.85
N ALA A 157 4.57 -10.45 6.96
CA ALA A 157 5.89 -10.36 7.55
C ALA A 157 6.48 -11.74 7.88
N LYS A 158 5.69 -12.63 8.50
CA LYS A 158 6.10 -14.02 8.79
C LYS A 158 6.48 -14.78 7.52
N GLN A 159 5.71 -14.64 6.44
CA GLN A 159 6.02 -15.30 5.17
C GLN A 159 7.27 -14.74 4.50
N LEU A 160 7.48 -13.42 4.54
CA LEU A 160 8.69 -12.79 4.00
C LEU A 160 9.94 -13.22 4.75
N ASN A 161 9.88 -13.25 6.10
CA ASN A 161 10.99 -13.70 6.94
C ASN A 161 11.28 -15.19 6.70
N ARG A 162 10.25 -16.04 6.58
CA ARG A 162 10.40 -17.47 6.25
C ARG A 162 11.03 -17.68 4.87
N ALA A 163 10.74 -16.79 3.91
CA ALA A 163 11.33 -16.82 2.58
C ALA A 163 12.74 -16.20 2.51
N GLY A 164 13.30 -15.76 3.64
CA GLY A 164 14.64 -15.14 3.70
C GLY A 164 14.73 -13.79 2.98
N ILE A 165 13.61 -13.07 2.86
CA ILE A 165 13.61 -11.76 2.18
C ILE A 165 14.12 -10.71 3.15
N GLU A 166 15.33 -10.20 2.89
CA GLU A 166 15.92 -9.13 3.67
C GLU A 166 15.11 -7.83 3.60
N ARG A 167 15.14 -7.06 4.69
CA ARG A 167 14.49 -5.76 4.79
C ARG A 167 15.44 -4.65 4.33
N TRP A 168 14.93 -3.76 3.49
CA TRP A 168 15.65 -2.61 2.95
C TRP A 168 15.19 -1.28 3.55
#